data_AF-A0A821IYM8-F1
#
_entry.id   AF-A0A821IYM8-F1
#
_cell.length_a   1.000
_cell.length_b   1.000
_cell.length_c   1.000
_cell.angle_alpha   90.00
_cell.angle_beta   90.00
_cell.angle_gamma   90.00
#
_symmetry.space_group_name_H-M   'P 1'
#
loop_
_entity.id
_entity.type
_entity.pdbx_description
1 polymer ?
#
loop_
_entity_poly.entity_id
_entity_poly.type
_entity_poly.pdbx_seq_one_letter_code
_entity_poly.pdbx_strand_id
1 'polypeptide(L)'
;DDFDSYILNRLSDIIHSLLVTYTDSYLVYFDTLVPHFYALLQSTRSVSDRQWALCVFDDVIQFTGAHSHRYSQFFLTRMAESLADSSAEVRQAAAYGFGVMGMNGGPVYARACAEALPPLFVMISAPDSRSVENNTATENAVSAVTKIFKYNNSCVDNIDKLHQIWLSWLPIYEDTEETPHVYGYLCDLIESNNPVIIGQDNSNVPNVIKLFADAFAKSSIEVNSVVGQRMILILRHVQTIPSIFQTCMNVLTNEERQALANALNTPASTTTSPQGGSTNHFMSHHASV
;
A
#
# COMPACT_ATOMS: atom_id res chain seq x y z
N ASP A 1 -20.79 18.54 13.46
CA ASP A 1 -21.84 17.48 13.47
C ASP A 1 -21.63 16.60 12.22
N ASP A 2 -22.50 15.64 11.91
CA ASP A 2 -22.32 14.78 10.71
C ASP A 2 -22.33 15.58 9.39
N PHE A 3 -22.98 16.76 9.38
CA PHE A 3 -23.01 17.64 8.23
C PHE A 3 -21.66 18.33 8.01
N ASP A 4 -21.02 18.84 9.06
CA ASP A 4 -19.67 19.41 8.98
C ASP A 4 -18.66 18.39 8.43
N SER A 5 -18.72 17.14 8.92
CA SER A 5 -17.86 16.04 8.44
C SER A 5 -18.09 15.74 6.95
N TYR A 6 -19.34 15.77 6.50
CA TYR A 6 -19.69 15.59 5.09
C TYR A 6 -19.12 16.71 4.21
N ILE A 7 -19.21 17.96 4.66
CA ILE A 7 -18.64 19.11 3.93
C ILE A 7 -17.11 19.00 3.86
N LEU A 8 -16.45 18.60 4.93
CA LEU A 8 -14.99 18.40 4.95
C LEU A 8 -14.55 17.31 3.97
N ASN A 9 -15.28 16.20 3.90
CA ASN A 9 -15.05 15.15 2.90
C ASN A 9 -15.16 15.72 1.47
N ARG A 10 -16.23 16.48 1.16
CA ARG A 10 -16.38 17.09 -0.18
C ARG A 10 -15.30 18.11 -0.51
N LEU A 11 -14.79 18.82 0.50
CA LEU A 11 -13.65 19.70 0.32
C LEU A 11 -12.38 18.89 -0.03
N SER A 12 -12.17 17.75 0.64
CA SER A 12 -11.09 16.82 0.32
C SER A 12 -11.18 16.34 -1.13
N ASP A 13 -12.36 15.92 -1.61
CA ASP A 13 -12.58 15.48 -3.00
C ASP A 13 -12.21 16.54 -4.05
N ILE A 14 -12.56 17.81 -3.78
CA ILE A 14 -12.24 18.93 -4.67
C ILE A 14 -10.73 19.17 -4.69
N ILE A 15 -10.09 19.18 -3.52
CA ILE A 15 -8.64 19.37 -3.40
C ILE A 15 -7.89 18.22 -4.08
N HIS A 16 -8.31 16.98 -3.87
CA HIS A 16 -7.80 15.80 -4.56
C HIS A 16 -7.83 16.00 -6.08
N SER A 17 -8.99 16.34 -6.63
CA SER A 17 -9.17 16.56 -8.07
C SER A 17 -8.27 17.66 -8.63
N LEU A 18 -8.06 18.74 -7.85
CA LEU A 18 -7.17 19.84 -8.21
C LEU A 18 -5.70 19.40 -8.19
N LEU A 19 -5.28 18.62 -7.18
CA LEU A 19 -3.92 18.09 -7.07
C LEU A 19 -3.62 17.07 -8.19
N VAL A 20 -4.55 16.17 -8.50
CA VAL A 20 -4.43 15.25 -9.64
C VAL A 20 -4.26 16.00 -10.96
N THR A 21 -5.00 17.10 -11.15
CA THR A 21 -5.02 17.83 -12.42
C THR A 21 -3.82 18.78 -12.58
N TYR A 22 -3.51 19.53 -11.54
CA TYR A 22 -2.56 20.64 -11.59
C TYR A 22 -1.22 20.34 -10.91
N THR A 23 -1.14 19.27 -10.11
CA THR A 23 0.08 18.85 -9.40
C THR A 23 0.72 20.03 -8.64
N ASP A 24 2.00 20.29 -8.86
CA ASP A 24 2.77 21.38 -8.25
C ASP A 24 2.15 22.77 -8.47
N SER A 25 1.47 22.98 -9.60
CA SER A 25 0.88 24.29 -9.93
C SER A 25 -0.25 24.69 -8.97
N TYR A 26 -0.87 23.72 -8.29
CA TYR A 26 -1.91 23.99 -7.29
C TYR A 26 -1.35 24.50 -5.96
N LEU A 27 -0.06 24.25 -5.67
CA LEU A 27 0.53 24.54 -4.36
C LEU A 27 0.46 26.02 -3.96
N VAL A 28 0.47 26.94 -4.93
CA VAL A 28 0.34 28.38 -4.67
C VAL A 28 -1.01 28.74 -4.05
N TYR A 29 -2.06 27.98 -4.38
CA TYR A 29 -3.38 28.14 -3.81
C TYR A 29 -3.48 27.37 -2.49
N PHE A 30 -2.90 26.17 -2.44
CA PHE A 30 -2.86 25.34 -1.24
C PHE A 30 -2.15 26.04 -0.07
N ASP A 31 -1.14 26.89 -0.33
CA ASP A 31 -0.47 27.74 0.67
C ASP A 31 -1.46 28.46 1.61
N THR A 32 -2.61 28.90 1.08
CA THR A 32 -3.65 29.59 1.86
C THR A 32 -4.47 28.65 2.76
N LEU A 33 -4.53 27.37 2.42
CA LEU A 33 -5.31 26.34 3.11
C LEU A 33 -4.53 25.61 4.20
N VAL A 34 -3.19 25.57 4.11
CA VAL A 34 -2.31 24.84 5.05
C VAL A 34 -2.64 25.10 6.52
N PRO A 35 -2.81 26.36 6.99
CA PRO A 35 -3.07 26.61 8.42
C PRO A 35 -4.39 26.00 8.91
N HIS A 36 -5.39 25.87 8.02
CA HIS A 36 -6.68 25.30 8.34
C HIS A 36 -6.57 23.77 8.51
N PHE A 37 -5.92 23.09 7.57
CA PHE A 37 -5.69 21.64 7.69
C PHE A 37 -4.75 21.31 8.85
N TYR A 38 -3.75 22.14 9.12
CA TYR A 38 -2.92 22.00 10.32
C TYR A 38 -3.75 22.09 11.61
N ALA A 39 -4.73 22.98 11.67
CA ALA A 39 -5.61 23.10 12.84
C ALA A 39 -6.55 21.90 13.02
N LEU A 40 -6.92 21.21 11.94
CA LEU A 40 -7.72 19.99 11.94
C LEU A 40 -6.92 18.74 12.36
N LEU A 41 -5.61 18.72 12.09
CA LEU A 41 -4.70 17.64 12.52
C LEU A 41 -4.43 17.57 14.02
N GLN A 42 -4.84 18.57 14.80
CA GLN A 42 -4.51 18.59 16.23
C GLN A 42 -5.21 17.44 16.98
N SER A 43 -4.52 16.83 17.94
CA SER A 43 -5.02 15.68 18.70
C SER A 43 -6.33 15.94 19.48
N THR A 44 -6.65 17.21 19.75
CA THR A 44 -7.90 17.64 20.39
C THR A 44 -9.10 17.68 19.45
N ARG A 45 -8.90 17.46 18.14
CA ARG A 45 -9.95 17.51 17.12
C ARG A 45 -10.71 16.19 17.00
N SER A 46 -11.82 16.23 16.28
CA SER A 46 -12.62 15.02 16.04
C SER A 46 -11.82 13.98 15.25
N VAL A 47 -12.23 12.70 15.31
CA VAL A 47 -11.63 11.64 14.48
C VAL A 47 -11.72 12.01 13.00
N SER A 48 -12.89 12.49 12.56
CA SER A 48 -13.13 12.89 11.18
C SER A 48 -12.23 14.04 10.73
N ASP A 49 -12.04 15.06 11.59
CA ASP A 49 -11.15 16.18 11.30
C ASP A 49 -9.71 15.71 11.08
N ARG A 50 -9.20 14.86 11.99
CA ARG A 50 -7.82 14.34 11.91
C ARG A 50 -7.64 13.48 10.67
N GLN A 51 -8.56 12.56 10.42
CA GLN A 51 -8.54 11.66 9.27
C GLN A 51 -8.51 12.45 7.95
N TRP A 52 -9.49 13.34 7.71
CA TRP A 52 -9.57 14.05 6.44
C TRP A 52 -8.44 15.07 6.25
N ALA A 53 -7.92 15.64 7.33
CA ALA A 53 -6.75 16.49 7.23
C ALA A 53 -5.49 15.69 6.85
N LEU A 54 -5.32 14.46 7.35
CA LEU A 54 -4.26 13.55 6.88
C LEU A 54 -4.45 13.23 5.40
N CYS A 55 -5.65 12.82 4.97
CA CYS A 55 -5.93 12.48 3.56
C CYS A 55 -5.56 13.63 2.61
N VAL A 56 -5.84 14.89 2.97
CA VAL A 56 -5.43 16.05 2.15
C VAL A 56 -3.91 16.19 2.08
N PHE A 57 -3.18 15.98 3.18
CA PHE A 57 -1.72 15.99 3.13
C PHE A 57 -1.15 14.78 2.38
N ASP A 58 -1.82 13.62 2.42
CA ASP A 58 -1.45 12.44 1.64
C ASP A 58 -1.53 12.74 0.14
N ASP A 59 -2.62 13.36 -0.33
CA ASP A 59 -2.76 13.82 -1.71
C ASP A 59 -1.66 14.81 -2.11
N VAL A 60 -1.34 15.76 -1.22
CA VAL A 60 -0.25 16.72 -1.47
C VAL A 60 1.07 15.99 -1.67
N ILE A 61 1.40 15.00 -0.84
CA ILE A 61 2.61 14.18 -0.98
C ILE A 61 2.56 13.37 -2.29
N GLN A 62 1.45 12.70 -2.55
CA GLN A 62 1.29 11.80 -3.69
C GLN A 62 1.43 12.51 -5.03
N PHE A 63 0.80 13.67 -5.18
CA PHE A 63 0.69 14.38 -6.47
C PHE A 63 1.71 15.51 -6.66
N THR A 64 2.48 15.87 -5.62
CA THR A 64 3.55 16.90 -5.71
C THR A 64 4.93 16.40 -5.28
N GLY A 65 5.02 15.15 -4.82
CA GLY A 65 6.27 14.47 -4.52
C GLY A 65 7.17 15.28 -3.58
N ALA A 66 8.42 15.52 -3.98
CA ALA A 66 9.39 16.25 -3.18
C ALA A 66 8.99 17.71 -2.89
N HIS A 67 8.14 18.35 -3.71
CA HIS A 67 7.70 19.73 -3.47
C HIS A 67 6.80 19.85 -2.25
N SER A 68 6.08 18.78 -1.87
CA SER A 68 5.29 18.71 -0.64
C SER A 68 6.13 18.99 0.62
N HIS A 69 7.45 18.77 0.57
CA HIS A 69 8.34 18.92 1.73
C HIS A 69 8.36 20.35 2.27
N ARG A 70 7.98 21.35 1.48
CA ARG A 70 7.81 22.73 1.98
C ARG A 70 6.75 22.85 3.09
N TYR A 71 5.85 21.87 3.20
CA TYR A 71 4.81 21.81 4.22
C TYR A 71 5.11 20.81 5.35
N SER A 72 6.26 20.14 5.34
CA SER A 72 6.56 19.04 6.27
C SER A 72 6.43 19.44 7.74
N GLN A 73 6.79 20.68 8.08
CA GLN A 73 6.63 21.22 9.44
C GLN A 73 5.17 21.25 9.95
N PHE A 74 4.17 21.20 9.06
CA PHE A 74 2.76 21.23 9.42
C PHE A 74 2.19 19.83 9.66
N PHE A 75 2.57 18.85 8.85
CA PHE A 75 1.94 17.53 8.92
C PHE A 75 2.82 16.44 9.49
N LEU A 76 4.15 16.50 9.33
CA LEU A 76 5.00 15.31 9.49
C LEU A 76 4.98 14.74 10.91
N THR A 77 5.16 15.60 11.91
CA THR A 77 5.12 15.17 13.32
C THR A 77 3.75 14.60 13.69
N ARG A 78 2.66 15.26 13.26
CA ARG A 78 1.30 14.80 13.58
C ARG A 78 0.96 13.51 12.86
N MET A 79 1.35 13.36 11.59
CA MET A 79 1.21 12.13 10.83
C MET A 79 1.96 10.96 11.49
N ALA A 80 3.18 11.19 11.97
CA ALA A 80 3.93 10.19 12.73
C ALA A 80 3.24 9.76 14.03
N GLU A 81 2.73 10.72 14.80
CA GLU A 81 1.95 10.44 16.02
C GLU A 81 0.65 9.68 15.73
N SER A 82 -0.01 10.01 14.60
CA SER A 82 -1.26 9.38 14.17
C SER A 82 -1.14 7.90 13.80
N LEU A 83 0.07 7.38 13.58
CA LEU A 83 0.31 5.93 13.46
C LEU A 83 -0.05 5.16 14.74
N ALA A 84 -0.13 5.84 15.89
CA ALA A 84 -0.55 5.26 17.17
C ALA A 84 -1.93 5.77 17.64
N ASP A 85 -2.73 6.38 16.74
CA ASP A 85 -4.07 6.88 17.10
C ASP A 85 -4.99 5.74 17.53
N SER A 86 -5.93 6.02 18.42
CA SER A 86 -6.96 5.06 18.84
C SER A 86 -7.93 4.67 17.71
N SER A 87 -8.17 5.56 16.74
CA SER A 87 -9.04 5.30 15.58
C SER A 87 -8.27 4.57 14.48
N ALA A 88 -8.86 3.49 13.97
CA ALA A 88 -8.29 2.74 12.86
C ALA A 88 -8.23 3.58 11.58
N GLU A 89 -9.23 4.43 11.34
CA GLU A 89 -9.32 5.31 10.19
C GLU A 89 -8.20 6.35 10.17
N VAL A 90 -7.86 6.91 11.33
CA VAL A 90 -6.73 7.85 11.45
C VAL A 90 -5.39 7.14 11.28
N ARG A 91 -5.25 5.93 11.83
CA ARG A 91 -4.06 5.09 11.63
C ARG A 91 -3.88 4.71 10.16
N GLN A 92 -4.96 4.36 9.47
CA GLN A 92 -4.97 4.04 8.05
C GLN A 92 -4.49 5.22 7.22
N ALA A 93 -5.07 6.42 7.42
CA ALA A 93 -4.63 7.63 6.70
C ALA A 93 -3.15 7.93 6.95
N ALA A 94 -2.70 7.88 8.21
CA ALA A 94 -1.28 8.09 8.53
C ALA A 94 -0.35 7.05 7.86
N ALA A 95 -0.74 5.77 7.86
CA ALA A 95 0.02 4.71 7.19
C ALA A 95 0.10 4.94 5.68
N TYR A 96 -1.04 5.26 5.05
CA TYR A 96 -1.10 5.61 3.62
C TYR A 96 -0.16 6.77 3.29
N GLY A 97 -0.20 7.85 4.10
CA GLY A 97 0.69 9.00 3.99
C GLY A 97 2.18 8.66 3.97
N PHE A 98 2.64 7.80 4.88
CA PHE A 98 4.03 7.32 4.86
C PHE A 98 4.34 6.42 3.67
N GLY A 99 3.35 5.64 3.19
CA GLY A 99 3.47 4.86 1.98
C GLY A 99 3.70 5.72 0.74
N VAL A 100 2.86 6.73 0.51
CA VAL A 100 3.04 7.68 -0.61
C VAL A 100 4.26 8.57 -0.42
N MET A 101 4.67 8.87 0.82
CA MET A 101 5.93 9.55 1.09
C MET A 101 7.15 8.73 0.65
N GLY A 102 7.12 7.42 0.91
CA GLY A 102 8.13 6.50 0.40
C GLY A 102 8.15 6.44 -1.13
N MET A 103 6.97 6.33 -1.75
CA MET A 103 6.85 6.12 -3.20
C MET A 103 7.05 7.39 -4.05
N ASN A 104 6.56 8.54 -3.59
CA ASN A 104 6.46 9.78 -4.37
C ASN A 104 7.33 10.91 -3.78
N GLY A 105 7.60 10.90 -2.48
CA GLY A 105 8.24 12.01 -1.77
C GLY A 105 9.71 12.23 -2.13
N GLY A 106 10.40 11.21 -2.61
CA GLY A 106 11.82 11.28 -2.99
C GLY A 106 12.80 11.36 -1.80
N PRO A 107 14.10 11.56 -2.07
CA PRO A 107 15.16 11.40 -1.06
C PRO A 107 15.07 12.35 0.14
N VAL A 108 14.37 13.49 -0.01
CA VAL A 108 14.19 14.45 1.08
C VAL A 108 13.45 13.85 2.29
N TYR A 109 12.59 12.85 2.05
CA TYR A 109 11.85 12.15 3.10
C TYR A 109 12.52 10.87 3.59
N ALA A 110 13.70 10.49 3.08
CA ALA A 110 14.33 9.20 3.41
C ALA A 110 14.44 8.93 4.92
N ARG A 111 14.82 9.96 5.68
CA ARG A 111 14.89 9.85 7.15
C ARG A 111 13.52 9.69 7.79
N ALA A 112 12.53 10.48 7.37
CA ALA A 112 11.17 10.39 7.88
C ALA A 112 10.54 9.01 7.61
N CYS A 113 10.76 8.46 6.41
CA CYS A 113 10.34 7.10 6.06
C CYS A 113 11.00 6.06 6.98
N ALA A 114 12.31 6.16 7.23
CA ALA A 114 13.00 5.23 8.12
C ALA A 114 12.51 5.34 9.58
N GLU A 115 12.27 6.55 10.07
CA GLU A 115 11.76 6.82 11.42
C GLU A 115 10.31 6.35 11.61
N ALA A 116 9.53 6.22 10.53
CA ALA A 116 8.16 5.70 10.58
C ALA A 116 8.08 4.17 10.62
N LEU A 117 9.15 3.44 10.30
CA LEU A 117 9.12 1.97 10.30
C LEU A 117 8.81 1.38 11.69
N PRO A 118 9.46 1.80 12.80
CA PRO A 118 9.13 1.25 14.12
C PRO A 118 7.65 1.40 14.52
N PRO A 119 6.99 2.57 14.43
CA PRO A 119 5.57 2.67 14.77
C PRO A 119 4.68 1.87 13.81
N LEU A 120 5.01 1.79 12.51
CA LEU A 120 4.30 0.90 11.57
C LEU A 120 4.41 -0.57 12.01
N PHE A 121 5.58 -1.02 12.45
CA PHE A 121 5.77 -2.40 12.92
C PHE A 121 4.96 -2.70 14.17
N VAL A 122 4.85 -1.73 15.09
CA VAL A 122 4.00 -1.83 16.28
C VAL A 122 2.54 -1.97 15.89
N MET A 123 2.05 -1.16 14.94
CA MET A 123 0.68 -1.24 14.44
C MET A 123 0.38 -2.63 13.85
N ILE A 124 1.27 -3.13 12.98
CA ILE A 124 1.10 -4.43 12.32
C ILE A 124 1.12 -5.60 13.32
N SER A 125 1.96 -5.50 14.35
CA SER A 125 2.18 -6.56 15.33
C SER A 125 1.21 -6.50 16.53
N ALA A 126 0.26 -5.56 16.55
CA ALA A 126 -0.71 -5.45 17.63
C ALA A 126 -1.58 -6.74 17.72
N PRO A 127 -1.95 -7.22 18.92
CA PRO A 127 -2.69 -8.47 19.06
C PRO A 127 -4.04 -8.51 18.32
N ASP A 128 -4.67 -7.36 18.15
CA ASP A 128 -5.94 -7.14 17.48
C ASP A 128 -5.77 -6.53 16.07
N SER A 129 -4.56 -6.50 15.52
CA SER A 129 -4.27 -5.85 14.23
C SER A 129 -5.08 -6.45 13.07
N ARG A 130 -5.45 -7.72 13.19
CA ARG A 130 -6.25 -8.47 12.20
C ARG A 130 -7.74 -8.58 12.55
N SER A 131 -8.25 -7.78 13.48
CA SER A 131 -9.70 -7.69 13.71
C SER A 131 -10.39 -6.99 12.53
N VAL A 132 -11.71 -7.16 12.40
CA VAL A 132 -12.52 -6.53 11.33
C VAL A 132 -12.37 -5.00 11.34
N GLU A 133 -12.22 -4.42 12.53
CA GLU A 133 -12.09 -2.98 12.74
C GLU A 133 -10.70 -2.44 12.37
N ASN A 134 -9.65 -3.25 12.56
CA ASN A 134 -8.26 -2.81 12.45
C ASN A 134 -7.57 -3.28 11.16
N ASN A 135 -8.07 -4.32 10.48
CA ASN A 135 -7.32 -4.97 9.41
C ASN A 135 -7.00 -4.04 8.25
N THR A 136 -7.92 -3.17 7.82
CA THR A 136 -7.65 -2.21 6.73
C THR A 136 -6.47 -1.26 7.06
N ALA A 137 -6.40 -0.76 8.30
CA ALA A 137 -5.28 0.06 8.75
C ALA A 137 -3.97 -0.73 8.79
N THR A 138 -4.04 -1.99 9.25
CA THR A 138 -2.90 -2.92 9.27
C THR A 138 -2.39 -3.24 7.86
N GLU A 139 -3.27 -3.50 6.90
CA GLU A 139 -2.88 -3.77 5.51
C GLU A 139 -2.24 -2.54 4.86
N ASN A 140 -2.78 -1.35 5.12
CA ASN A 140 -2.16 -0.07 4.72
C ASN A 140 -0.78 0.10 5.35
N ALA A 141 -0.58 -0.28 6.62
CA ALA A 141 0.74 -0.24 7.25
C ALA A 141 1.73 -1.24 6.62
N VAL A 142 1.30 -2.45 6.31
CA VAL A 142 2.14 -3.44 5.57
C VAL A 142 2.53 -2.88 4.20
N SER A 143 1.59 -2.24 3.50
CA SER A 143 1.87 -1.60 2.21
C SER A 143 2.78 -0.37 2.34
N ALA A 144 2.61 0.45 3.38
CA ALA A 144 3.49 1.58 3.66
C ALA A 144 4.95 1.13 3.84
N VAL A 145 5.18 0.09 4.65
CA VAL A 145 6.50 -0.52 4.81
C VAL A 145 7.03 -1.02 3.46
N THR A 146 6.19 -1.67 2.66
CA THR A 146 6.55 -2.14 1.31
C THR A 146 7.02 -0.99 0.42
N LYS A 147 6.25 0.10 0.35
CA LYS A 147 6.56 1.29 -0.45
C LYS A 147 7.86 1.94 0.03
N ILE A 148 8.10 2.03 1.34
CA ILE A 148 9.36 2.52 1.90
C ILE A 148 10.54 1.62 1.50
N PHE A 149 10.42 0.30 1.68
CA PHE A 149 11.47 -0.65 1.32
C PHE A 149 11.80 -0.64 -0.17
N LYS A 150 10.79 -0.44 -1.03
CA LYS A 150 10.97 -0.43 -2.47
C LYS A 150 11.57 0.89 -2.98
N TYR A 151 11.09 2.03 -2.49
CA TYR A 151 11.33 3.32 -3.12
C TYR A 151 12.20 4.27 -2.29
N ASN A 152 12.27 4.13 -0.96
CA ASN A 152 12.95 5.08 -0.09
C ASN A 152 13.67 4.42 1.09
N ASN A 153 14.51 3.43 0.78
CA ASN A 153 15.22 2.63 1.78
C ASN A 153 16.63 3.13 2.13
N SER A 154 17.06 4.27 1.61
CA SER A 154 18.45 4.75 1.75
C SER A 154 18.87 5.05 3.20
N CYS A 155 17.90 5.29 4.09
CA CYS A 155 18.12 5.45 5.54
C CYS A 155 17.61 4.24 6.36
N VAL A 156 17.29 3.12 5.72
CA VAL A 156 16.77 1.92 6.39
C VAL A 156 17.92 0.94 6.65
N ASP A 157 18.20 0.71 7.93
CA ASP A 157 19.23 -0.23 8.34
C ASP A 157 18.74 -1.68 8.27
N ASN A 158 19.63 -2.60 7.85
CA ASN A 158 19.42 -4.06 7.88
C ASN A 158 18.17 -4.55 7.11
N ILE A 159 17.91 -4.00 5.92
CA ILE A 159 16.72 -4.35 5.12
C ILE A 159 16.53 -5.85 4.90
N ASP A 160 17.61 -6.63 4.73
CA ASP A 160 17.52 -8.09 4.54
C ASP A 160 16.85 -8.80 5.73
N LYS A 161 17.15 -8.38 6.97
CA LYS A 161 16.48 -8.93 8.16
C LYS A 161 15.02 -8.50 8.21
N LEU A 162 14.72 -7.29 7.73
CA LEU A 162 13.36 -6.77 7.69
C LEU A 162 12.50 -7.46 6.63
N HIS A 163 13.07 -7.95 5.53
CA HIS A 163 12.34 -8.75 4.53
C HIS A 163 11.75 -10.02 5.12
N GLN A 164 12.45 -10.69 6.03
CA GLN A 164 11.93 -11.88 6.70
C GLN A 164 10.70 -11.55 7.57
N ILE A 165 10.78 -10.44 8.32
CA ILE A 165 9.68 -9.97 9.17
C ILE A 165 8.50 -9.53 8.29
N TRP A 166 8.78 -8.75 7.24
CA TRP A 166 7.77 -8.30 6.29
C TRP A 166 7.02 -9.45 5.61
N LEU A 167 7.74 -10.51 5.20
CA LEU A 167 7.13 -11.69 4.61
C LEU A 167 6.16 -12.39 5.59
N SER A 168 6.43 -12.34 6.90
CA SER A 168 5.57 -12.94 7.93
C SER A 168 4.23 -12.21 8.14
N TRP A 169 4.11 -10.98 7.64
CA TRP A 169 2.85 -10.22 7.70
C TRP A 169 1.92 -10.52 6.52
N LEU A 170 2.34 -11.34 5.56
CA LEU A 170 1.50 -11.73 4.43
C LEU A 170 0.68 -12.98 4.78
N PRO A 171 -0.53 -13.15 4.21
CA PRO A 171 -1.12 -12.35 3.14
C PRO A 171 -1.77 -11.04 3.61
N ILE A 172 -1.99 -10.14 2.64
CA ILE A 172 -3.00 -9.08 2.70
C ILE A 172 -3.94 -9.24 1.50
N TYR A 173 -5.21 -8.86 1.64
CA TYR A 173 -6.19 -9.05 0.56
C TYR A 173 -7.45 -8.17 0.64
N GLU A 174 -7.68 -7.39 1.71
CA GLU A 174 -8.89 -6.59 1.86
C GLU A 174 -8.78 -5.24 1.14
N ASP A 175 -7.61 -4.60 1.21
CA ASP A 175 -7.35 -3.34 0.49
C ASP A 175 -6.73 -3.63 -0.89
N THR A 176 -7.59 -3.65 -1.91
CA THR A 176 -7.21 -3.98 -3.30
C THR A 176 -6.48 -2.85 -4.01
N GLU A 177 -6.45 -1.64 -3.46
CA GLU A 177 -5.59 -0.56 -3.95
C GLU A 177 -4.14 -0.77 -3.48
N GLU A 178 -3.97 -1.37 -2.29
CA GLU A 178 -2.67 -1.58 -1.66
C GLU A 178 -2.00 -2.92 -2.02
N THR A 179 -2.79 -3.98 -2.23
CA THR A 179 -2.27 -5.31 -2.58
C THR A 179 -1.32 -5.32 -3.78
N PRO A 180 -1.52 -4.58 -4.90
CA PRO A 180 -0.61 -4.63 -6.03
C PRO A 180 0.80 -4.12 -5.69
N HIS A 181 0.91 -3.18 -4.75
CA HIS A 181 2.21 -2.70 -4.27
C HIS A 181 2.97 -3.80 -3.53
N VAL A 182 2.28 -4.53 -2.65
CA VAL A 182 2.84 -5.60 -1.81
C VAL A 182 3.23 -6.82 -2.65
N TYR A 183 2.32 -7.37 -3.44
CA TYR A 183 2.61 -8.52 -4.29
C TYR A 183 3.57 -8.16 -5.43
N GLY A 184 3.53 -6.92 -5.93
CA GLY A 184 4.50 -6.41 -6.89
C GLY A 184 5.92 -6.39 -6.33
N TYR A 185 6.10 -5.95 -5.08
CA TYR A 185 7.39 -5.99 -4.41
C TYR A 185 7.84 -7.43 -4.09
N LEU A 186 6.92 -8.31 -3.69
CA LEU A 186 7.22 -9.73 -3.53
C LEU A 186 7.78 -10.33 -4.82
N CYS A 187 7.18 -10.00 -5.97
CA CYS A 187 7.70 -10.42 -7.28
C CYS A 187 9.10 -9.83 -7.54
N ASP A 188 9.36 -8.56 -7.23
CA ASP A 188 10.69 -7.95 -7.39
C ASP A 188 11.77 -8.71 -6.60
N LEU A 189 11.45 -9.12 -5.37
CA LEU A 189 12.37 -9.85 -4.50
C LEU A 189 12.62 -11.29 -5.01
N ILE A 190 11.60 -11.96 -5.55
CA ILE A 190 11.76 -13.30 -6.14
C ILE A 190 12.59 -13.23 -7.42
N GLU A 191 12.27 -12.30 -8.31
CA GLU A 191 12.96 -12.12 -9.60
C GLU A 191 14.43 -11.71 -9.42
N SER A 192 14.75 -11.02 -8.31
CA SER A 192 16.13 -10.70 -7.92
C SER A 192 16.85 -11.83 -7.18
N ASN A 193 16.24 -13.01 -7.05
CA ASN A 193 16.77 -14.16 -6.30
C ASN A 193 17.11 -13.83 -4.84
N ASN A 194 16.27 -13.04 -4.16
CA ASN A 194 16.49 -12.68 -2.77
C ASN A 194 16.50 -13.95 -1.89
N PRO A 195 17.60 -14.27 -1.20
CA PRO A 195 17.77 -15.52 -0.48
C PRO A 195 16.87 -15.63 0.76
N VAL A 196 16.44 -14.50 1.33
CA VAL A 196 15.52 -14.47 2.47
C VAL A 196 14.11 -14.84 2.02
N ILE A 197 13.68 -14.32 0.87
CA ILE A 197 12.34 -14.60 0.32
C ILE A 197 12.24 -16.02 -0.23
N ILE A 198 13.26 -16.50 -0.94
CA ILE A 198 13.27 -17.87 -1.50
C ILE A 198 13.55 -18.92 -0.42
N GLY A 199 14.34 -18.56 0.59
CA GLY A 199 14.80 -19.47 1.62
C GLY A 199 15.89 -20.42 1.12
N GLN A 200 16.65 -20.99 2.07
CA GLN A 200 17.63 -22.02 1.74
C GLN A 200 16.93 -23.21 1.07
N ASP A 201 17.51 -23.69 -0.04
CA ASP A 201 16.97 -24.81 -0.85
C ASP A 201 15.51 -24.63 -1.27
N ASN A 202 15.08 -23.38 -1.53
CA ASN A 202 13.72 -23.01 -1.91
C ASN A 202 12.65 -23.30 -0.83
N SER A 203 13.07 -23.34 0.44
CA SER A 203 12.19 -23.71 1.56
C SER A 203 10.97 -22.79 1.75
N ASN A 204 11.05 -21.52 1.32
CA ASN A 204 9.94 -20.57 1.42
C ASN A 204 9.03 -20.56 0.18
N VAL A 205 9.47 -21.16 -0.95
CA VAL A 205 8.70 -21.14 -2.21
C VAL A 205 7.28 -21.70 -2.06
N PRO A 206 7.03 -22.82 -1.35
CA PRO A 206 5.67 -23.31 -1.12
C PRO A 206 4.75 -22.27 -0.45
N ASN A 207 5.26 -21.54 0.54
CA ASN A 207 4.50 -20.50 1.23
C ASN A 207 4.26 -19.30 0.31
N VAL A 208 5.25 -18.89 -0.48
CA VAL A 208 5.11 -17.81 -1.48
C VAL A 208 4.03 -18.16 -2.52
N ILE A 209 4.02 -19.38 -3.03
CA ILE A 209 2.99 -19.83 -3.98
C ILE A 209 1.61 -19.87 -3.32
N LYS A 210 1.55 -20.22 -2.03
CA LYS A 210 0.30 -20.09 -1.25
C LYS A 210 -0.20 -18.65 -1.17
N LEU A 211 0.69 -17.68 -0.90
CA LEU A 211 0.32 -16.26 -0.91
C LEU A 211 -0.27 -15.83 -2.26
N PHE A 212 0.29 -16.30 -3.38
CA PHE A 212 -0.27 -16.02 -4.70
C PHE A 212 -1.65 -16.65 -4.89
N ALA A 213 -1.84 -17.88 -4.40
CA ALA A 213 -3.12 -18.56 -4.46
C ALA A 213 -4.19 -17.83 -3.64
N ASP A 214 -3.85 -17.39 -2.43
CA ASP A 214 -4.73 -16.61 -1.55
C ASP A 214 -5.14 -15.30 -2.23
N ALA A 215 -4.19 -14.57 -2.83
CA ALA A 215 -4.48 -13.32 -3.52
C ALA A 215 -5.46 -13.50 -4.69
N PHE A 216 -5.29 -14.55 -5.49
CA PHE A 216 -6.22 -14.85 -6.58
C PHE A 216 -7.57 -15.37 -6.07
N ALA A 217 -7.59 -16.21 -5.04
CA ALA A 217 -8.83 -16.74 -4.46
C ALA A 217 -9.69 -15.62 -3.85
N LYS A 218 -9.04 -14.65 -3.19
CA LYS A 218 -9.69 -13.46 -2.63
C LYS A 218 -9.96 -12.35 -3.65
N SER A 219 -9.58 -12.56 -4.91
CA SER A 219 -9.68 -11.53 -5.97
C SER A 219 -8.99 -10.21 -5.60
N SER A 220 -7.97 -10.27 -4.74
CA SER A 220 -7.21 -9.08 -4.33
C SER A 220 -6.12 -8.71 -5.35
N ILE A 221 -5.78 -9.62 -6.27
CA ILE A 221 -4.98 -9.33 -7.45
C ILE A 221 -5.71 -9.86 -8.68
N GLU A 222 -5.97 -8.97 -9.64
CA GLU A 222 -6.53 -9.39 -10.92
C GLU A 222 -5.51 -10.18 -11.74
N VAL A 223 -5.93 -11.30 -12.29
CA VAL A 223 -5.11 -12.21 -13.13
C VAL A 223 -4.45 -11.47 -14.30
N ASN A 224 -5.16 -10.53 -14.94
CA ASN A 224 -4.67 -9.79 -16.11
C ASN A 224 -3.94 -8.49 -15.75
N SER A 225 -3.82 -8.14 -14.47
CA SER A 225 -3.00 -7.00 -14.05
C SER A 225 -1.52 -7.28 -14.31
N VAL A 226 -0.69 -6.22 -14.35
CA VAL A 226 0.76 -6.34 -14.49
C VAL A 226 1.34 -7.24 -13.40
N VAL A 227 0.89 -7.08 -12.15
CA VAL A 227 1.35 -7.88 -11.00
C VAL A 227 0.85 -9.33 -11.11
N GLY A 228 -0.41 -9.55 -11.46
CA GLY A 228 -0.97 -10.88 -11.67
C GLY A 228 -0.22 -11.68 -12.73
N GLN A 229 0.14 -11.04 -13.85
CA GLN A 229 0.95 -11.68 -14.90
C GLN A 229 2.36 -12.03 -14.42
N ARG A 230 3.00 -11.19 -13.59
CA ARG A 230 4.30 -11.52 -12.97
C ARG A 230 4.20 -12.73 -12.04
N MET A 231 3.17 -12.77 -11.19
CA MET A 231 2.91 -13.91 -10.31
C MET A 231 2.71 -15.21 -11.11
N ILE A 232 2.00 -15.15 -12.24
CA ILE A 232 1.79 -16.29 -13.15
C ILE A 232 3.10 -16.74 -13.80
N LEU A 233 3.97 -15.81 -14.21
CA LEU A 233 5.28 -16.15 -14.77
C LEU A 233 6.17 -16.86 -13.74
N ILE A 234 6.19 -16.38 -12.49
CA ILE A 234 6.89 -17.04 -11.39
C ILE A 234 6.31 -18.45 -11.16
N LEU A 235 4.98 -18.58 -11.13
CA LEU A 235 4.32 -19.88 -10.96
C LEU A 235 4.65 -20.85 -12.11
N ARG A 236 4.66 -20.38 -13.36
CA ARG A 236 5.08 -21.17 -14.53
C ARG A 236 6.53 -21.61 -14.42
N HIS A 237 7.42 -20.76 -13.90
CA HIS A 237 8.80 -21.17 -13.64
C HIS A 237 8.86 -22.29 -12.59
N VAL A 238 8.11 -22.19 -11.48
CA VAL A 238 8.03 -23.24 -10.47
C VAL A 238 7.48 -24.56 -11.05
N GLN A 239 6.53 -24.52 -11.99
CA GLN A 239 6.04 -25.72 -12.69
C GLN A 239 7.13 -26.47 -13.47
N THR A 240 8.21 -25.79 -13.87
CA THR A 240 9.36 -26.44 -14.53
C THR A 240 10.23 -27.26 -13.56
N ILE A 241 9.97 -27.18 -12.24
CA ILE A 241 10.69 -27.89 -11.18
C ILE A 241 9.70 -28.82 -10.45
N PRO A 242 9.49 -30.07 -10.92
CA PRO A 242 8.38 -30.92 -10.47
C PRO A 242 8.37 -31.21 -8.96
N SER A 243 9.54 -31.36 -8.34
CA SER A 243 9.66 -31.61 -6.91
C SER A 243 9.16 -30.43 -6.07
N ILE A 244 9.54 -29.21 -6.44
CA ILE A 244 9.10 -27.98 -5.75
C ILE A 244 7.61 -27.75 -6.01
N PHE A 245 7.17 -27.89 -7.26
CA PHE A 245 5.76 -27.71 -7.60
C PHE A 245 4.85 -28.66 -6.83
N GLN A 246 5.24 -29.94 -6.69
CA GLN A 246 4.49 -30.90 -5.89
C GLN A 246 4.40 -30.49 -4.41
N THR A 247 5.51 -30.00 -3.83
CA THR A 247 5.52 -29.48 -2.46
C THR A 247 4.60 -28.27 -2.31
N CYS A 248 4.61 -27.35 -3.30
CA CYS A 248 3.68 -26.23 -3.33
C CYS A 248 2.24 -26.73 -3.33
N MET A 249 1.86 -27.66 -4.21
CA MET A 249 0.49 -28.17 -4.29
C MET A 249 0.02 -28.85 -2.99
N ASN A 250 0.93 -29.45 -2.23
CA ASN A 250 0.63 -30.14 -0.98
C ASN A 250 0.24 -29.18 0.16
N VAL A 251 0.70 -27.92 0.14
CA VAL A 251 0.37 -26.93 1.19
C VAL A 251 -0.92 -26.15 0.89
N LEU A 252 -1.45 -26.29 -0.33
CA LEU A 252 -2.62 -25.54 -0.76
C LEU A 252 -3.95 -26.22 -0.41
N THR A 253 -4.95 -25.40 -0.09
CA THR A 253 -6.35 -25.83 -0.02
C THR A 253 -6.94 -26.10 -1.41
N ASN A 254 -8.12 -26.74 -1.47
CA ASN A 254 -8.80 -26.97 -2.75
C ASN A 254 -9.20 -25.66 -3.45
N GLU A 255 -9.61 -24.65 -2.68
CA GLU A 255 -9.95 -23.32 -3.19
C GLU A 255 -8.72 -22.63 -3.78
N GLU A 256 -7.61 -22.62 -3.06
CA GLU A 256 -6.32 -22.09 -3.52
C GLU A 256 -5.82 -22.79 -4.80
N ARG A 257 -5.91 -24.13 -4.87
CA ARG A 257 -5.55 -24.88 -6.09
C ARG A 257 -6.41 -24.49 -7.27
N GLN A 258 -7.71 -24.32 -7.05
CA GLN A 258 -8.63 -23.91 -8.12
C GLN A 258 -8.31 -22.49 -8.60
N ALA A 259 -8.00 -21.57 -7.68
CA ALA A 259 -7.61 -20.20 -8.02
C ALA A 259 -6.34 -20.16 -8.87
N LEU A 260 -5.29 -20.92 -8.49
CA LEU A 260 -4.07 -21.03 -9.29
C LEU A 260 -4.32 -21.65 -10.67
N ALA A 261 -5.13 -22.71 -10.74
CA ALA A 261 -5.47 -23.34 -12.01
C ALA A 261 -6.22 -22.37 -12.94
N ASN A 262 -7.17 -21.60 -12.40
CA ASN A 262 -7.89 -20.58 -13.16
C ASN A 262 -6.93 -19.49 -13.66
N ALA A 263 -6.02 -18.99 -12.80
CA ALA A 263 -5.04 -17.98 -13.17
C ALA A 263 -4.10 -18.47 -14.30
N LEU A 264 -3.60 -19.71 -14.21
CA LEU A 264 -2.72 -20.31 -15.22
C LEU A 264 -3.38 -20.51 -16.59
N ASN A 265 -4.67 -20.85 -16.59
CA ASN A 265 -5.46 -21.13 -17.79
C ASN A 265 -6.07 -19.88 -18.43
N THR A 266 -6.05 -18.74 -17.73
CA THR A 266 -6.52 -17.48 -18.29
C THR A 266 -5.52 -16.99 -19.34
N PRO A 267 -5.93 -16.77 -20.61
CA PRO A 267 -5.03 -16.23 -21.61
C PRO A 267 -4.60 -14.83 -21.21
N ALA A 268 -3.31 -14.53 -21.36
CA ALA A 268 -2.83 -13.16 -21.19
C ALA A 268 -3.60 -12.26 -22.17
N SER A 269 -4.26 -11.22 -21.65
CA SER A 269 -4.93 -10.25 -22.49
C SER A 269 -3.91 -9.63 -23.44
N THR A 270 -4.07 -9.87 -24.74
CA THR A 270 -3.34 -9.14 -25.78
C THR A 270 -3.85 -7.70 -25.77
N THR A 271 -3.26 -6.85 -24.95
CA THR A 271 -3.48 -5.41 -25.03
C THR A 271 -2.82 -4.91 -26.32
N THR A 272 -3.65 -4.77 -27.35
CA THR A 272 -3.35 -3.85 -28.46
C THR A 272 -3.17 -2.47 -27.86
N SER A 273 -2.02 -1.84 -28.10
CA SER A 273 -1.74 -0.48 -27.67
C SER A 273 -2.79 0.46 -28.27
N PRO A 274 -3.54 1.25 -27.48
CA PRO A 274 -4.29 2.36 -28.02
C PRO A 274 -3.30 3.50 -28.25
N GLN A 275 -3.08 3.85 -29.52
CA GLN A 275 -2.60 5.18 -29.84
C GLN A 275 -3.65 6.20 -29.38
N GLY A 276 -3.26 7.11 -28.48
CA GLY A 276 -3.86 8.44 -28.31
C GLY A 276 -5.26 8.51 -27.69
N GLY A 277 -5.32 9.00 -26.45
CA GLY A 277 -6.57 9.51 -25.85
C GLY A 277 -6.70 9.16 -24.37
N SER A 278 -6.02 9.92 -23.50
CA SER A 278 -6.21 9.84 -22.06
C SER A 278 -7.60 10.32 -21.66
N THR A 279 -8.46 9.40 -21.24
CA THR A 279 -9.54 9.64 -20.28
C THR A 279 -9.79 8.34 -19.53
N ASN A 280 -9.13 8.16 -18.38
CA ASN A 280 -9.48 7.07 -17.46
C ASN A 280 -10.60 7.53 -16.54
N HIS A 281 -11.72 6.83 -16.67
CA HIS A 281 -12.84 6.83 -15.77
C HIS A 281 -12.50 5.81 -14.67
N PHE A 282 -12.37 6.23 -13.41
CA PHE A 282 -12.53 5.32 -12.27
C PHE A 282 -13.27 6.02 -11.14
N MET A 283 -14.25 5.26 -10.65
CA MET A 283 -15.33 5.64 -9.77
C MET A 283 -14.87 5.77 -8.33
N SER A 284 -15.36 6.84 -7.71
CA SER A 284 -15.65 6.93 -6.29
C SER A 284 -16.45 5.72 -5.80
N HIS A 285 -15.95 4.98 -4.80
CA HIS A 285 -16.78 4.28 -3.82
C HIS A 285 -15.96 3.89 -2.59
N HIS A 286 -16.15 4.60 -1.48
CA HIS A 286 -16.44 4.01 -0.17
C HIS A 286 -16.99 5.09 0.78
N ALA A 287 -18.32 5.15 0.85
CA ALA A 287 -19.06 5.65 1.99
C ALA A 287 -20.23 4.68 2.16
N SER A 288 -20.08 3.75 3.10
CA SER A 288 -21.17 2.86 3.52
C SER A 288 -22.11 3.64 4.44
N VAL A 289 -23.40 3.39 4.24
CA VAL A 289 -24.60 4.05 4.80
C VAL A 289 -24.57 4.26 6.31
#